data_AF-A0A7C6B020-F1
#
_entry.id   AF-A0A7C6B020-F1
#
_cell.length_a   1.000
_cell.length_b   1.000
_cell.length_c   1.000
_cell.angle_alpha   90.00
_cell.angle_beta   90.00
_cell.angle_gamma   90.00
#
_symmetry.space_group_name_H-M   'P 1'
#
loop_
_entity.id
_entity.type
_entity.pdbx_description
1 polymer ?
#
loop_
_entity_poly.entity_id
_entity_poly.type
_entity_poly.pdbx_seq_one_letter_code
_entity_poly.pdbx_strand_id
1 'polypeptide(L)'
;MSFSADTRLSGNQIHDLPYTGISIGYRWDSSATSQRRCLVEYNHIHNVMQELADGAGIYTLGYQPGTILRGNYIHDVLRSSSAVGSPNNGLYFDEGSKGFLVEDNLVYAVSGEPVFFNKSNRDLHQWNHNYFSKEKPPETKEVQEIIRRAGPDTSHRQSE
;
A
#
# COMPACT_ATOMS: atom_id res chain seq x y z
N MET A 1 -4.69 -3.00 10.63
CA MET A 1 -6.01 -2.59 11.14
C MET A 1 -6.98 -3.73 10.94
N SER A 2 -7.67 -4.16 12.01
CA SER A 2 -8.84 -5.04 11.89
C SER A 2 -10.04 -4.23 11.34
N PHE A 3 -11.27 -4.69 11.56
CA PHE A 3 -12.46 -3.93 11.17
C PHE A 3 -12.48 -2.53 11.79
N SER A 4 -12.56 -1.53 10.93
CA SER A 4 -12.60 -0.11 11.24
C SER A 4 -13.39 0.64 10.18
N ALA A 5 -14.05 1.71 10.61
CA ALA A 5 -14.73 2.63 9.70
C ALA A 5 -14.13 4.03 9.83
N ASP A 6 -14.16 4.79 8.74
CA ASP A 6 -13.88 6.23 8.75
C ASP A 6 -12.49 6.59 9.33
N THR A 7 -11.55 5.66 9.25
CA THR A 7 -10.20 5.80 9.80
C THR A 7 -9.25 6.41 8.77
N ARG A 8 -8.44 7.37 9.21
CA ARG A 8 -7.47 8.07 8.36
C ARG A 8 -6.04 7.75 8.79
N LEU A 9 -5.27 7.16 7.89
CA LEU A 9 -3.81 7.01 7.97
C LEU A 9 -3.20 7.91 6.91
N SER A 10 -2.74 9.10 7.33
CA SER A 10 -2.28 10.14 6.41
C SER A 10 -0.93 10.70 6.81
N GLY A 11 -0.05 10.94 5.84
CA GLY A 11 1.17 11.73 6.04
C GLY A 11 2.19 11.08 6.98
N ASN A 12 2.28 9.75 6.98
CA ASN A 12 3.25 9.03 7.82
C ASN A 12 4.50 8.66 7.02
N GLN A 13 5.65 8.58 7.70
CA GLN A 13 6.82 7.85 7.21
C GLN A 13 6.85 6.49 7.89
N ILE A 14 6.88 5.42 7.12
CA ILE A 14 6.84 4.02 7.61
C ILE A 14 7.99 3.28 6.98
N HIS A 15 8.99 2.93 7.78
CA HIS A 15 10.19 2.28 7.26
C HIS A 15 10.86 1.36 8.25
N ASP A 16 11.81 0.58 7.72
CA ASP A 16 12.65 -0.36 8.46
C ASP A 16 11.86 -1.41 9.25
N LEU A 17 10.86 -1.99 8.59
CA LEU A 17 9.97 -2.99 9.17
C LEU A 17 10.31 -4.41 8.69
N PRO A 18 10.24 -5.41 9.59
CA PRO A 18 10.48 -6.81 9.23
C PRO A 18 9.41 -7.38 8.30
N TYR A 19 8.22 -6.76 8.24
CA TYR A 19 7.07 -7.20 7.46
C TYR A 19 6.36 -6.01 6.80
N THR A 20 5.04 -6.13 6.59
CA THR A 20 4.19 -5.20 5.83
C THR A 20 4.19 -3.81 6.45
N GLY A 21 4.20 -2.78 5.60
CA GLY A 21 4.10 -1.37 6.02
C GLY A 21 2.74 -1.03 6.61
N ILE A 22 1.67 -1.12 5.81
CA ILE A 22 0.28 -0.92 6.26
C ILE A 22 -0.54 -2.16 5.91
N SER A 23 -1.17 -2.77 6.92
CA SER A 23 -2.21 -3.78 6.72
C SER A 23 -3.58 -3.18 7.05
N ILE A 24 -4.54 -3.28 6.14
CA ILE A 24 -5.91 -2.76 6.32
C ILE A 24 -6.98 -3.78 5.96
N GLY A 25 -7.88 -4.04 6.90
CA GLY A 25 -8.96 -5.00 6.76
C GLY A 25 -8.67 -6.30 7.46
N TYR A 26 -9.68 -7.16 7.50
CA TYR A 26 -9.64 -8.44 8.16
C TYR A 26 -10.68 -9.37 7.51
N ARG A 27 -10.56 -10.67 7.78
CA ARG A 27 -11.42 -11.77 7.26
C ARG A 27 -11.20 -12.08 5.77
N TRP A 28 -10.90 -13.35 5.51
CA TRP A 28 -10.64 -13.92 4.18
C TRP A 28 -11.93 -14.23 3.40
N ASP A 29 -12.81 -13.25 3.24
CA ASP A 29 -13.94 -13.32 2.30
C ASP A 29 -14.41 -11.92 1.90
N SER A 30 -15.32 -11.84 0.93
CA SER A 30 -15.90 -10.57 0.45
C SER A 30 -17.25 -10.22 1.08
N SER A 31 -17.61 -10.86 2.19
CA SER A 31 -18.86 -10.54 2.89
C SER A 31 -18.81 -9.14 3.48
N ALA A 32 -19.96 -8.47 3.54
CA ALA A 32 -20.04 -7.14 4.10
C ALA A 32 -19.77 -7.17 5.62
N THR A 33 -18.97 -6.20 6.09
CA THR A 33 -18.62 -6.03 7.51
C THR A 33 -18.78 -4.56 7.93
N SER A 34 -18.29 -4.20 9.12
CA SER A 34 -18.19 -2.80 9.55
C SER A 34 -17.04 -2.04 8.85
N GLN A 35 -16.15 -2.71 8.12
CA GLN A 35 -15.02 -2.11 7.41
C GLN A 35 -15.49 -1.22 6.24
N ARG A 36 -15.21 0.09 6.27
CA ARG A 36 -15.61 1.03 5.20
C ARG A 36 -14.99 2.42 5.33
N ARG A 37 -14.90 3.13 4.22
CA ARG A 37 -14.58 4.58 4.15
C ARG A 37 -13.29 4.97 4.89
N CYS A 38 -12.31 4.08 4.91
CA CYS A 38 -10.99 4.42 5.42
C CYS A 38 -10.21 5.20 4.37
N LEU A 39 -9.26 6.02 4.81
CA LEU A 39 -8.41 6.82 3.94
C LEU A 39 -6.95 6.52 4.29
N VAL A 40 -6.24 5.87 3.37
CA VAL A 40 -4.80 5.62 3.46
C VAL A 40 -4.13 6.48 2.41
N GLU A 41 -3.57 7.61 2.84
CA GLU A 41 -3.10 8.63 1.90
C GLU A 41 -1.77 9.28 2.22
N TYR A 42 -1.03 9.68 1.19
CA TYR A 42 0.20 10.47 1.33
C TYR A 42 1.18 9.85 2.34
N ASN A 43 1.20 8.53 2.48
CA ASN A 43 2.19 7.85 3.31
C ASN A 43 3.43 7.56 2.47
N HIS A 44 4.60 7.73 3.07
CA HIS A 44 5.88 7.34 2.51
C HIS A 44 6.31 6.02 3.16
N ILE A 45 6.29 4.93 2.41
CA ILE A 45 6.53 3.56 2.89
C ILE A 45 7.76 3.01 2.19
N HIS A 46 8.83 2.71 2.93
CA HIS A 46 10.06 2.19 2.34
C HIS A 46 10.88 1.27 3.23
N ASN A 47 11.78 0.47 2.66
CA ASN A 47 12.61 -0.51 3.39
C ASN A 47 11.76 -1.44 4.27
N VAL A 48 10.63 -1.91 3.74
CA VAL A 48 9.73 -2.85 4.42
C VAL A 48 9.95 -4.26 3.90
N MET A 49 9.35 -5.26 4.57
CA MET A 49 9.47 -6.68 4.20
C MET A 49 10.92 -7.22 4.29
N GLN A 50 11.68 -6.74 5.28
CA GLN A 50 13.09 -7.10 5.44
C GLN A 50 13.33 -8.55 5.90
N GLU A 51 12.37 -9.17 6.59
CA GLU A 51 12.54 -10.51 7.17
C GLU A 51 11.51 -11.51 6.65
N LEU A 52 10.22 -11.14 6.70
CA LEU A 52 9.12 -12.04 6.35
C LEU A 52 8.76 -11.99 4.85
N ALA A 53 7.97 -12.97 4.41
CA ALA A 53 7.43 -13.08 3.05
C ALA A 53 5.89 -12.92 3.04
N ASP A 54 5.29 -12.89 1.85
CA ASP A 54 3.82 -12.83 1.67
C ASP A 54 3.19 -11.58 2.30
N GLY A 55 3.72 -10.42 1.92
CA GLY A 55 3.28 -9.13 2.43
C GLY A 55 3.60 -8.00 1.46
N ALA A 56 3.43 -6.76 1.91
CA ALA A 56 3.51 -5.63 1.02
C ALA A 56 3.85 -4.29 1.67
N GLY A 57 4.07 -3.26 0.84
CA GLY A 57 3.99 -1.87 1.28
C GLY A 57 2.61 -1.56 1.87
N ILE A 58 1.55 -1.84 1.12
CA ILE A 58 0.17 -1.86 1.61
C ILE A 58 -0.49 -3.20 1.28
N TYR A 59 -0.95 -3.89 2.31
CA TYR A 59 -1.69 -5.14 2.24
C TYR A 59 -3.16 -4.91 2.61
N THR A 60 -4.08 -5.50 1.86
CA THR A 60 -5.52 -5.37 2.06
C THR A 60 -6.21 -6.72 2.15
N LEU A 61 -7.29 -6.78 2.93
CA LEU A 61 -8.10 -7.98 3.09
C LEU A 61 -9.60 -7.64 3.22
N GLY A 62 -10.46 -8.43 2.59
CA GLY A 62 -11.92 -8.31 2.69
C GLY A 62 -12.58 -7.11 1.97
N TYR A 63 -13.92 -7.06 1.98
CA TYR A 63 -14.69 -6.01 1.29
C TYR A 63 -14.69 -4.68 2.07
N GLN A 64 -14.25 -3.58 1.43
CA GLN A 64 -14.06 -2.28 2.07
C GLN A 64 -14.65 -1.12 1.25
N PRO A 65 -15.98 -1.00 1.15
CA PRO A 65 -16.62 0.02 0.32
C PRO A 65 -16.25 1.44 0.75
N GLY A 66 -15.91 2.27 -0.24
CA GLY A 66 -15.58 3.67 -0.06
C GLY A 66 -14.20 3.92 0.55
N THR A 67 -13.41 2.87 0.79
CA THR A 67 -12.01 3.03 1.23
C THR A 67 -11.17 3.52 0.06
N ILE A 68 -10.26 4.47 0.35
CA ILE A 68 -9.41 5.13 -0.64
C ILE A 68 -7.94 4.89 -0.28
N LEU A 69 -7.17 4.40 -1.24
CA LEU A 69 -5.71 4.33 -1.20
C LEU A 69 -5.17 5.39 -2.18
N ARG A 70 -4.65 6.52 -1.70
CA ARG A 70 -4.22 7.59 -2.60
C ARG A 70 -2.92 8.30 -2.29
N GLY A 71 -2.17 8.68 -3.32
CA GLY A 71 -0.97 9.52 -3.12
C GLY A 71 0.12 8.84 -2.29
N ASN A 72 0.05 7.53 -2.06
CA ASN A 72 1.07 6.84 -1.27
C ASN A 72 2.32 6.66 -2.13
N TYR A 73 3.47 6.87 -1.51
CA TYR A 73 4.78 6.69 -2.11
C TYR A 73 5.42 5.45 -1.49
N ILE A 74 5.46 4.36 -2.26
CA ILE A 74 5.92 3.04 -1.83
C ILE A 74 7.15 2.66 -2.63
N HIS A 75 8.27 2.39 -1.97
CA HIS A 75 9.46 1.86 -2.63
C HIS A 75 10.28 0.97 -1.72
N ASP A 76 11.27 0.26 -2.27
CA ASP A 76 12.13 -0.66 -1.50
C ASP A 76 11.30 -1.66 -0.69
N VAL A 77 10.40 -2.39 -1.37
CA VAL A 77 9.69 -3.55 -0.79
C VAL A 77 10.54 -4.79 -1.00
N LEU A 78 11.29 -5.12 0.03
CA LEU A 78 12.42 -6.04 -0.04
C LEU A 78 11.96 -7.50 0.08
N ARG A 79 12.91 -8.40 -0.13
CA ARG A 79 12.76 -9.83 0.15
C ARG A 79 14.04 -10.36 0.76
N SER A 80 13.93 -10.92 1.96
CA SER A 80 15.02 -11.64 2.60
C SER A 80 15.47 -12.83 1.75
N SER A 81 16.77 -13.12 1.74
CA SER A 81 17.33 -14.32 1.11
C SER A 81 16.83 -15.62 1.76
N SER A 82 16.39 -15.57 3.02
CA SER A 82 15.80 -16.71 3.74
C SER A 82 14.28 -16.83 3.56
N ALA A 83 13.63 -15.90 2.85
CA ALA A 83 12.18 -15.88 2.70
C ALA A 83 11.67 -17.01 1.79
N VAL A 84 10.74 -17.81 2.30
CA VAL A 84 10.06 -18.90 1.58
C VAL A 84 8.61 -18.52 1.32
N GLY A 85 8.05 -18.98 0.20
CA GLY A 85 6.65 -18.74 -0.17
C GLY A 85 6.46 -17.50 -1.05
N SER A 86 5.28 -16.90 -0.95
CA SER A 86 4.78 -15.85 -1.86
C SER A 86 5.74 -14.64 -1.96
N PRO A 87 5.83 -13.97 -3.13
CA PRO A 87 6.58 -12.71 -3.30
C PRO A 87 6.11 -11.57 -2.38
N ASN A 88 6.95 -10.56 -2.22
CA ASN A 88 6.61 -9.33 -1.47
C ASN A 88 6.27 -8.23 -2.47
N ASN A 89 5.11 -7.59 -2.31
CA ASN A 89 4.50 -6.78 -3.36
C ASN A 89 4.32 -5.31 -2.94
N GLY A 90 4.07 -4.41 -3.87
CA GLY A 90 3.83 -3.01 -3.54
C GLY A 90 2.46 -2.79 -2.89
N LEU A 91 1.41 -2.95 -3.69
CA LEU A 91 0.01 -3.05 -3.25
C LEU A 91 -0.44 -4.49 -3.38
N TYR A 92 -0.92 -5.07 -2.28
CA TYR A 92 -1.39 -6.45 -2.24
C TYR A 92 -2.87 -6.49 -1.85
N PHE A 93 -3.69 -6.85 -2.84
CA PHE A 93 -5.11 -7.15 -2.67
C PHE A 93 -5.31 -8.64 -2.44
N ASP A 94 -5.29 -9.04 -1.16
CA ASP A 94 -5.48 -10.43 -0.74
C ASP A 94 -6.97 -10.79 -0.66
N GLU A 95 -7.29 -12.00 -0.22
CA GLU A 95 -8.60 -12.64 -0.32
C GLU A 95 -9.77 -11.73 0.11
N GLY A 96 -10.75 -11.62 -0.78
CA GLY A 96 -11.96 -10.83 -0.52
C GLY A 96 -11.81 -9.32 -0.72
N SER A 97 -10.59 -8.82 -0.97
CA SER A 97 -10.33 -7.40 -1.24
C SER A 97 -11.19 -6.89 -2.40
N LYS A 98 -12.05 -5.91 -2.12
CA LYS A 98 -12.98 -5.30 -3.08
C LYS A 98 -13.43 -3.90 -2.62
N GLY A 99 -13.79 -3.03 -3.56
CA GLY A 99 -14.52 -1.78 -3.29
C GLY A 99 -13.66 -0.57 -2.98
N PHE A 100 -12.37 -0.63 -3.33
CA PHE A 100 -11.41 0.44 -3.13
C PHE A 100 -11.39 1.40 -4.32
N LEU A 101 -11.15 2.68 -4.04
CA LEU A 101 -10.56 3.60 -5.00
C LEU A 101 -9.04 3.62 -4.79
N VAL A 102 -8.29 3.38 -5.85
CA VAL A 102 -6.83 3.35 -5.84
C VAL A 102 -6.33 4.40 -6.81
N GLU A 103 -5.77 5.51 -6.31
CA GLU A 103 -5.41 6.64 -7.16
C GLU A 103 -4.12 7.35 -6.79
N ASP A 104 -3.41 7.91 -7.78
CA ASP A 104 -2.22 8.74 -7.55
C ASP A 104 -1.11 8.06 -6.71
N ASN A 105 -1.07 6.73 -6.64
CA ASN A 105 -0.02 6.03 -5.89
C ASN A 105 1.21 5.85 -6.78
N LEU A 106 2.39 6.00 -6.18
CA LEU A 106 3.67 5.66 -6.77
C LEU A 106 4.21 4.40 -6.11
N VAL A 107 4.51 3.38 -6.91
CA VAL A 107 5.09 2.12 -6.44
C VAL A 107 6.24 1.69 -7.34
N TYR A 108 7.44 1.56 -6.77
CA TYR A 108 8.61 1.00 -7.48
C TYR A 108 9.57 0.27 -6.56
N ALA A 109 10.66 -0.30 -7.11
CA ALA A 109 11.67 -1.04 -6.35
C ALA A 109 11.04 -2.12 -5.44
N VAL A 110 10.27 -3.01 -6.06
CA VAL A 110 9.57 -4.11 -5.36
C VAL A 110 10.15 -5.45 -5.80
N SER A 111 10.34 -6.36 -4.85
CA SER A 111 10.89 -7.70 -5.15
C SER A 111 9.92 -8.60 -5.92
N GLY A 112 8.60 -8.40 -5.77
CA GLY A 112 7.53 -9.06 -6.50
C GLY A 112 6.89 -8.16 -7.56
N GLU A 113 5.59 -7.94 -7.44
CA GLU A 113 4.81 -7.07 -8.33
C GLU A 113 4.44 -5.74 -7.67
N PRO A 114 4.37 -4.62 -8.42
CA PRO A 114 3.90 -3.35 -7.87
C PRO A 114 2.43 -3.42 -7.42
N VAL A 115 1.63 -4.25 -8.10
CA VAL A 115 0.25 -4.58 -7.73
C VAL A 115 0.05 -6.07 -7.87
N PHE A 116 -0.40 -6.72 -6.80
CA PHE A 116 -0.64 -8.16 -6.76
C PHE A 116 -2.04 -8.46 -6.23
N PHE A 117 -2.67 -9.50 -6.76
CA PHE A 117 -4.00 -9.96 -6.36
C PHE A 117 -3.95 -11.44 -5.99
N ASN A 118 -4.42 -11.79 -4.80
CA ASN A 118 -4.68 -13.17 -4.39
C ASN A 118 -6.16 -13.31 -4.07
N LYS A 119 -6.87 -14.19 -4.79
CA LYS A 119 -8.34 -14.37 -4.67
C LYS A 119 -9.12 -13.04 -4.63
N SER A 120 -8.62 -12.08 -5.41
CA SER A 120 -9.19 -10.79 -5.75
C SER A 120 -8.82 -10.51 -7.21
N ASN A 121 -9.30 -9.42 -7.79
CA ASN A 121 -8.90 -9.02 -9.14
C ASN A 121 -9.09 -7.52 -9.35
N ARG A 122 -8.47 -7.02 -10.42
CA ARG A 122 -8.44 -5.61 -10.78
C ARG A 122 -9.82 -4.96 -10.92
N ASP A 123 -10.80 -5.68 -11.45
CA ASP A 123 -12.14 -5.17 -11.76
C ASP A 123 -13.01 -4.96 -10.51
N LEU A 124 -12.56 -5.45 -9.35
CA LEU A 124 -13.20 -5.22 -8.06
C LEU A 124 -12.89 -3.84 -7.45
N HIS A 125 -12.08 -3.03 -8.12
CA HIS A 125 -11.59 -1.74 -7.65
C HIS A 125 -11.70 -0.67 -8.74
N GLN A 126 -11.71 0.59 -8.32
CA GLN A 126 -11.61 1.73 -9.20
C GLN A 126 -10.17 2.24 -9.20
N TRP A 127 -9.67 2.65 -10.37
CA TRP A 127 -8.27 3.02 -10.55
C TRP A 127 -8.16 4.34 -11.29
N ASN A 128 -7.28 5.22 -10.82
CA ASN A 128 -7.04 6.52 -11.45
C ASN A 128 -5.57 6.92 -11.30
N HIS A 129 -4.89 7.32 -12.38
CA HIS A 129 -3.52 7.88 -12.36
C HIS A 129 -2.52 7.24 -11.38
N ASN A 130 -2.29 5.93 -11.43
CA ASN A 130 -1.24 5.29 -10.61
C ASN A 130 0.03 5.06 -11.43
N TYR A 131 1.18 5.13 -10.76
CA TYR A 131 2.50 4.98 -11.37
C TYR A 131 3.18 3.75 -10.79
N PHE A 132 3.18 2.67 -11.56
CA PHE A 132 3.69 1.36 -11.15
C PHE A 132 4.88 0.97 -12.01
N SER A 133 5.99 0.63 -11.36
CA SER A 133 7.20 0.13 -12.00
C SER A 133 7.84 -0.91 -11.09
N LYS A 134 8.62 -1.85 -11.64
CA LYS A 134 9.33 -2.82 -10.79
C LYS A 134 10.62 -2.27 -10.21
N GLU A 135 11.30 -1.41 -10.97
CA GLU A 135 12.68 -1.02 -10.65
C GLU A 135 12.78 0.45 -10.28
N LYS A 136 12.44 1.36 -11.20
CA LYS A 136 12.62 2.81 -11.04
C LYS A 136 11.32 3.59 -11.27
N PRO A 137 11.12 4.72 -10.59
CA PRO A 137 9.96 5.56 -10.83
C PRO A 137 10.01 6.21 -12.23
N PRO A 138 8.86 6.44 -12.88
CA PRO A 138 8.81 7.29 -14.07
C PRO A 138 9.25 8.73 -13.76
N GLU A 139 9.99 9.37 -14.67
CA GLU A 139 10.45 10.76 -14.50
C GLU A 139 9.39 11.76 -15.01
N THR A 140 8.29 11.93 -14.27
CA THR A 140 7.23 12.89 -14.63
C THR A 140 6.95 13.89 -13.51
N LYS A 141 6.32 15.03 -13.84
CA LYS A 141 5.99 16.07 -12.85
C LYS A 141 4.99 15.56 -11.80
N GLU A 142 4.06 14.70 -12.20
CA GLU A 142 3.06 14.10 -11.33
C GLU A 142 3.71 13.15 -10.31
N VAL A 143 4.69 12.34 -10.75
CA VAL A 143 5.49 11.49 -9.86
C VAL A 143 6.26 12.34 -8.85
N GLN A 144 6.91 13.42 -9.29
CA GLN A 144 7.61 14.33 -8.38
C GLN A 144 6.66 14.98 -7.36
N GLU A 145 5.43 15.29 -7.76
CA GLU A 145 4.42 15.83 -6.85
C GLU A 145 3.95 14.81 -5.80
N ILE A 146 3.79 13.53 -6.18
CA ILE A 146 3.49 12.46 -5.22
C ILE A 146 4.62 12.34 -4.19
N ILE A 147 5.88 12.29 -4.66
CA ILE A 147 7.06 12.21 -3.78
C ILE A 147 7.11 13.40 -2.81
N ARG A 148 6.86 14.61 -3.30
CA ARG A 148 6.88 15.83 -2.50
C ARG A 148 5.82 15.85 -1.39
N ARG A 149 4.65 15.26 -1.66
CA ARG A 149 3.48 15.30 -0.75
C ARG A 149 3.45 14.15 0.24
N ALA A 150 4.08 13.02 -0.07
CA ALA A 150 4.06 11.85 0.81
C ALA A 150 4.98 12.03 2.03
N GLY A 151 4.57 11.45 3.16
CA GLY A 151 5.27 11.52 4.42
C GLY A 151 4.82 12.67 5.33
N PRO A 152 5.52 12.87 6.46
CA PRO A 152 5.21 13.92 7.42
C PRO A 152 5.38 15.30 6.82
N ASP A 153 4.47 16.20 7.19
CA ASP A 153 4.63 17.62 6.91
C ASP A 153 5.97 18.11 7.47
N THR A 154 6.61 19.00 6.72
CA THR A 154 7.86 19.68 7.06
C THR A 154 7.83 20.34 8.44
N SER A 155 6.66 20.71 8.96
CA SER A 155 6.49 21.24 10.32
C SER A 155 6.79 20.23 11.43
N HIS A 156 6.91 18.94 11.12
CA HIS A 156 7.13 17.84 12.09
C HIS A 156 8.49 17.16 11.92
N ARG A 157 9.34 17.60 10.98
CA ARG A 157 10.73 17.15 10.88
C ARG A 157 11.55 17.89 11.94
N GLN A 158 11.77 17.26 13.10
CA GLN A 158 12.83 17.72 13.98
C GLN A 158 14.16 17.51 13.28
N SER A 159 15.01 18.54 13.30
CA SER A 159 16.37 18.49 12.76
C SER A 159 17.15 17.37 13.44
N GLU A 160 17.50 16.34 12.68
CA GLU A 160 18.54 15.37 13.05
C GLU A 160 19.93 15.92 12.75
#